data_AF-A0A8T4TM88-F1
#
_entry.id   AF-A0A8T4TM88-F1
#
_cell.length_a   1.000
_cell.length_b   1.000
_cell.length_c   1.000
_cell.angle_alpha   90.00
_cell.angle_beta   90.00
_cell.angle_gamma   90.00
#
_symmetry.space_group_name_H-M   'P 1'
#
loop_
_entity.id
_entity.type
_entity.pdbx_description
1 polymer ?
#
loop_
_entity_poly.entity_id
_entity_poly.type
_entity_poly.pdbx_seq_one_letter_code
_entity_poly.pdbx_strand_id
1 'polypeptide(L)'
;MLGRPKLRDKAAQIIKEALGRGTRSVEELCRLTGLRASTLSKVFTEEEIELPEDVIPYRFRPEIDTLIDEGLNLREIKNRIGISSQGILYYIIGSGQHNNWLKNRKLYEKNKRYERLKKESLEISKKQFLYDTIRYYLLEEANKAGPEYEKAVEYRTNKRRIKKGMHSWDILIKVFRNYYNALGKKVKVSLEDLAEGQLHPSSVSDILKGVGLDPMYGSRERKVTPQYKKEALERALNISISTEDIAYFLGIKDHVVACYFKHHNNGRTRNISKLVSGKRITYSLASQIYEFEDYGFERNYIAESLDVGEKNYGTVIKNRRSIEAKIINALKVLYPDRSITKPYTKIY
;
A
#
# COMPACT_ATOMS: atom_id res chain seq x y z
N MET A 1 -1.91 63.24 -9.10
CA MET A 1 -1.44 61.85 -9.23
C MET A 1 -2.45 61.02 -10.04
N LEU A 2 -2.47 61.18 -11.36
CA LEU A 2 -3.22 60.37 -12.32
C LEU A 2 -2.16 59.82 -13.28
N GLY A 3 -1.88 58.50 -13.35
CA GLY A 3 -0.87 58.09 -14.34
C GLY A 3 -0.28 56.69 -14.40
N ARG A 4 -0.77 55.67 -13.68
CA ARG A 4 -0.22 54.28 -13.82
C ARG A 4 -1.20 53.22 -14.37
N PRO A 5 -2.50 53.24 -14.05
CA PRO A 5 -3.46 52.28 -14.62
C PRO A 5 -3.68 52.49 -16.13
N LYS A 6 -4.01 53.72 -16.54
CA LYS A 6 -4.31 54.09 -17.93
C LYS A 6 -3.23 53.74 -18.97
N LEU A 7 -1.96 53.65 -18.55
CA LEU A 7 -0.84 53.33 -19.44
C LEU A 7 -0.72 51.82 -19.69
N ARG A 8 -1.13 50.98 -18.73
CA ARG A 8 -1.14 49.52 -18.86
C ARG A 8 -2.33 49.06 -19.67
N ASP A 9 -3.51 49.64 -19.43
CA ASP A 9 -4.73 49.35 -20.20
C ASP A 9 -4.51 49.65 -21.69
N LYS A 10 -3.87 50.80 -21.99
CA LYS A 10 -3.49 51.17 -23.36
C LYS A 10 -2.48 50.21 -23.97
N ALA A 11 -1.46 49.79 -23.21
CA ALA A 11 -0.48 48.82 -23.68
C ALA A 11 -1.12 47.45 -23.93
N ALA A 12 -2.05 47.02 -23.07
CA ALA A 12 -2.80 45.78 -23.22
C ALA A 12 -3.63 45.76 -24.51
N GLN A 13 -4.30 46.89 -24.82
CA GLN A 13 -5.04 47.04 -26.07
C GLN A 13 -4.13 46.94 -27.30
N ILE A 14 -2.99 47.65 -27.29
CA ILE A 14 -2.00 47.60 -28.38
C ILE A 14 -1.48 46.15 -28.58
N ILE A 15 -1.21 45.44 -27.49
CA ILE A 15 -0.75 44.04 -27.55
C ILE A 15 -1.83 43.14 -28.14
N LYS A 16 -3.07 43.23 -27.67
CA LYS A 16 -4.20 42.42 -28.18
C LYS A 16 -4.42 42.65 -29.68
N GLU A 17 -4.37 43.91 -30.13
CA GLU A 17 -4.48 44.26 -31.55
C GLU A 17 -3.29 43.73 -32.38
N ALA A 18 -2.05 43.86 -31.89
CA ALA A 18 -0.86 43.36 -32.58
C ALA A 18 -0.87 41.83 -32.71
N LEU A 19 -1.24 41.12 -31.64
CA LEU A 19 -1.40 39.66 -31.67
C LEU A 19 -2.49 39.23 -32.66
N GLY A 20 -3.61 39.96 -32.71
CA GLY A 20 -4.72 39.74 -33.65
C GLY A 20 -4.34 39.98 -35.11
N ARG A 21 -3.37 40.87 -35.38
CA ARG A 21 -2.79 41.11 -36.71
C ARG A 21 -1.71 40.11 -37.12
N GLY A 22 -1.39 39.14 -36.27
CA GLY A 22 -0.39 38.11 -36.57
C GLY A 22 1.03 38.42 -36.07
N THR A 23 1.24 39.47 -35.26
CA THR A 23 2.55 39.69 -34.64
C THR A 23 2.88 38.52 -33.70
N ARG A 24 4.09 37.96 -33.84
CA ARG A 24 4.60 36.86 -33.01
C ARG A 24 5.90 37.17 -32.28
N SER A 25 6.56 38.30 -32.53
CA SER A 25 7.81 38.68 -31.85
C SER A 25 7.53 39.49 -30.58
N VAL A 26 8.07 39.05 -29.44
CA VAL A 26 8.01 39.81 -28.18
C VAL A 26 8.82 41.09 -28.25
N GLU A 27 9.91 41.10 -29.03
CA GLU A 27 10.70 42.31 -29.27
C GLU A 27 9.87 43.37 -29.99
N GLU A 28 9.06 42.94 -30.97
CA GLU A 28 8.15 43.83 -31.69
C GLU A 28 7.05 44.37 -30.79
N LEU A 29 6.52 43.55 -29.87
CA LEU A 29 5.56 44.01 -28.85
C LEU A 29 6.19 45.04 -27.89
N CYS A 30 7.47 44.90 -27.53
CA CYS A 30 8.19 45.91 -26.76
C CYS A 30 8.28 47.23 -27.54
N ARG A 31 8.59 47.17 -28.84
CA ARG A 31 8.69 48.34 -29.72
C ARG A 31 7.36 49.07 -29.85
N LEU A 32 6.26 48.35 -30.10
CA LEU A 32 4.92 48.91 -30.29
C LEU A 32 4.35 49.56 -29.02
N THR A 33 4.68 49.01 -27.85
CA THR A 33 4.19 49.52 -26.56
C THR A 33 5.12 50.54 -25.92
N GLY A 34 6.37 50.62 -26.36
CA GLY A 34 7.43 51.40 -25.70
C GLY A 34 7.82 50.86 -24.32
N LEU A 35 7.39 49.65 -23.97
CA LEU A 35 7.65 49.03 -22.67
C LEU A 35 8.81 48.04 -22.74
N ARG A 36 9.55 47.92 -21.64
CA ARG A 36 10.55 46.86 -21.46
C ARG A 36 9.85 45.50 -21.27
N ALA A 37 10.49 44.42 -21.68
CA ALA A 37 10.00 43.05 -21.50
C ALA A 37 9.62 42.72 -20.05
N SER A 38 10.39 43.18 -19.07
CA SER A 38 10.08 43.00 -17.63
C SER A 38 8.78 43.70 -17.20
N THR A 39 8.40 44.79 -17.89
CA THR A 39 7.13 45.49 -17.68
C THR A 39 5.99 44.80 -18.43
N LEU A 40 6.26 44.26 -19.64
CA LEU A 40 5.28 43.45 -20.38
C LEU A 40 4.82 42.23 -19.59
N SER A 41 5.70 41.60 -18.81
CA SER A 41 5.30 40.50 -17.92
C SER A 41 4.15 40.86 -16.99
N LYS A 42 4.12 42.10 -16.47
CA LYS A 42 3.03 42.57 -15.61
C LYS A 42 1.75 42.78 -16.40
N VAL A 43 1.86 43.34 -17.60
CA VAL A 43 0.72 43.52 -18.51
C VAL A 43 0.11 42.17 -18.89
N PHE A 44 0.93 41.19 -19.27
CA PHE A 44 0.44 39.83 -19.59
C PHE A 44 -0.26 39.16 -18.41
N THR A 45 0.27 39.34 -17.20
CA THR A 45 -0.27 38.69 -15.99
C THR A 45 -1.53 39.39 -15.45
N GLU A 46 -1.54 40.73 -15.40
CA GLU A 46 -2.64 41.51 -14.84
C GLU A 46 -3.86 41.57 -15.78
N GLU A 47 -3.64 41.55 -17.09
CA GLU A 47 -4.69 41.66 -18.12
C GLU A 47 -5.06 40.31 -18.76
N GLU A 48 -4.54 39.22 -18.18
CA GLU A 48 -4.76 37.82 -18.60
C GLU A 48 -4.53 37.61 -20.11
N ILE A 49 -3.45 38.19 -20.63
CA ILE A 49 -3.09 38.07 -22.05
C ILE A 49 -2.27 36.81 -22.26
N GLU A 50 -2.85 35.82 -22.95
CA GLU A 50 -2.15 34.62 -23.37
C GLU A 50 -1.34 34.88 -24.65
N LEU A 51 -0.06 34.50 -24.62
CA LEU A 51 0.79 34.55 -25.81
C LEU A 51 0.59 33.28 -26.67
N PRO A 52 0.56 33.41 -28.00
CA PRO A 52 0.52 32.27 -28.92
C PRO A 52 1.67 31.27 -28.70
N GLU A 53 1.46 29.99 -29.05
CA GLU A 53 2.49 28.96 -28.92
C GLU A 53 3.73 29.19 -29.81
N ASP A 54 3.53 29.85 -30.96
CA ASP A 54 4.54 30.18 -31.97
C ASP A 54 5.24 31.53 -31.71
N VAL A 55 5.13 32.08 -30.50
CA VAL A 55 5.76 33.35 -30.14
C VAL A 55 7.30 33.24 -30.24
N ILE A 56 7.92 34.21 -30.88
CA ILE A 56 9.36 34.38 -30.97
C ILE A 56 9.81 35.15 -29.72
N PRO A 57 10.56 34.51 -28.81
CA PRO A 57 10.94 35.13 -27.54
C PRO A 57 12.01 36.21 -27.72
N TYR A 58 11.97 37.22 -26.85
CA TYR A 58 13.00 38.26 -26.78
C TYR A 58 14.09 37.88 -25.78
N ARG A 59 15.18 37.28 -26.29
CA ARG A 59 16.30 36.72 -25.52
C ARG A 59 17.42 37.75 -25.34
N PHE A 60 17.46 38.43 -24.20
CA PHE A 60 18.43 39.50 -23.92
C PHE A 60 19.27 39.25 -22.65
N ARG A 61 19.19 38.04 -22.07
CA ARG A 61 19.98 37.61 -20.91
C ARG A 61 20.52 36.20 -21.18
N PRO A 62 21.58 36.06 -22.00
CA PRO A 62 22.11 34.75 -22.41
C PRO A 62 22.40 33.81 -21.23
N GLU A 63 22.84 34.36 -20.10
CA GLU A 63 23.12 33.63 -18.87
C GLU A 63 21.87 33.03 -18.21
N ILE A 64 20.69 33.63 -18.39
CA ILE A 64 19.40 33.11 -17.93
C ILE A 64 18.78 32.23 -19.01
N ASP A 65 18.88 32.62 -20.29
CA ASP A 65 18.31 31.92 -21.44
C ASP A 65 18.85 30.49 -21.57
N THR A 66 20.17 30.31 -21.40
CA THR A 66 20.80 28.97 -21.39
C THR A 66 20.20 28.07 -20.31
N LEU A 67 19.95 28.62 -19.12
CA LEU A 67 19.41 27.86 -17.99
C LEU A 67 17.91 27.55 -18.15
N ILE A 68 17.18 28.42 -18.86
CA ILE A 68 15.79 28.18 -19.28
C ILE A 68 15.73 27.05 -20.30
N ASP A 69 16.63 27.06 -21.29
CA ASP A 69 16.73 26.02 -22.30
C ASP A 69 17.15 24.66 -21.69
N GLU A 70 18.04 24.65 -20.69
CA GLU A 70 18.34 23.47 -19.87
C GLU A 70 17.12 22.94 -19.08
N GLY A 71 16.07 23.73 -18.90
CA GLY A 71 14.86 23.35 -18.18
C GLY A 71 14.99 23.41 -16.65
N LEU A 72 15.96 24.16 -16.13
CA LEU A 72 16.17 24.32 -14.69
C LEU A 72 14.96 24.99 -14.02
N ASN A 73 14.72 24.66 -12.75
CA ASN A 73 13.70 25.35 -11.98
C ASN A 73 14.19 26.72 -11.47
N LEU A 74 13.26 27.62 -11.12
CA LEU A 74 13.58 28.99 -10.70
C LEU A 74 14.56 29.07 -9.51
N ARG A 75 14.58 28.07 -8.62
CA ARG A 75 15.50 28.03 -7.48
C ARG A 75 16.91 27.66 -7.94
N GLU A 76 17.04 26.71 -8.86
CA GLU A 76 18.32 26.33 -9.44
C GLU A 76 18.91 27.49 -10.26
N ILE A 77 18.10 28.18 -11.07
CA ILE A 77 18.52 29.39 -11.80
C ILE A 77 18.95 30.49 -10.83
N LYS A 78 18.16 30.77 -9.78
CA LYS A 78 18.50 31.72 -8.71
C LYS A 78 19.86 31.40 -8.09
N ASN A 79 20.11 30.14 -7.74
CA ASN A 79 21.35 29.74 -7.09
C ASN A 79 22.57 29.91 -8.00
N ARG A 80 22.41 29.81 -9.33
CA ARG A 80 23.51 30.01 -10.28
C ARG A 80 23.78 31.49 -10.59
N ILE A 81 22.73 32.31 -10.69
CA ILE A 81 22.83 33.69 -11.20
C ILE A 81 22.75 34.76 -10.09
N GLY A 82 22.23 34.41 -8.91
CA GLY A 82 22.10 35.33 -7.78
C GLY A 82 20.88 36.27 -7.84
N ILE A 83 19.96 36.09 -8.79
CA ILE A 83 18.73 36.88 -8.93
C ILE A 83 17.56 36.22 -8.20
N SER A 84 16.58 36.99 -7.73
CA SER A 84 15.37 36.45 -7.10
C SER A 84 14.57 35.55 -8.05
N SER A 85 13.97 34.48 -7.52
CA SER A 85 13.11 33.57 -8.30
C SER A 85 11.96 34.31 -8.99
N GLN A 86 11.41 35.35 -8.36
CA GLN A 86 10.36 36.19 -8.92
C GLN A 86 10.86 37.04 -10.09
N GLY A 87 12.09 37.58 -10.00
CA GLY A 87 12.71 38.30 -11.11
C GLY A 87 12.95 37.41 -12.33
N ILE A 88 13.38 36.17 -12.11
CA ILE A 88 13.56 35.16 -13.16
C ILE A 88 12.21 34.80 -13.79
N LEU A 89 11.16 34.65 -12.99
CA LEU A 89 9.80 34.38 -13.50
C LEU A 89 9.30 35.53 -14.39
N TYR A 90 9.44 36.79 -13.94
CA TYR A 90 9.05 37.93 -14.75
C TYR A 90 9.86 38.06 -16.04
N TYR A 91 11.14 37.68 -16.00
CA TYR A 91 11.95 37.60 -17.22
C TYR A 91 11.41 36.55 -18.18
N ILE A 92 11.13 35.33 -17.71
CA ILE A 92 10.60 34.22 -18.54
C ILE A 92 9.26 34.59 -19.18
N ILE A 93 8.33 35.17 -18.42
CA ILE A 93 7.02 35.59 -18.92
C ILE A 93 7.18 36.77 -19.89
N GLY A 94 7.91 37.79 -19.47
CA GLY A 94 8.09 39.03 -20.24
C GLY A 94 8.87 38.87 -21.54
N SER A 95 9.74 37.87 -21.62
CA SER A 95 10.47 37.48 -22.84
C SER A 95 9.71 36.51 -23.72
N GLY A 96 8.53 36.01 -23.31
CA GLY A 96 7.76 35.00 -24.05
C GLY A 96 8.31 33.59 -23.99
N GLN A 97 9.28 33.30 -23.12
CA GLN A 97 9.90 31.98 -23.00
C GLN A 97 9.12 30.99 -22.12
N HIS A 98 8.02 31.42 -21.52
CA HIS A 98 7.26 30.64 -20.54
C HIS A 98 6.83 29.25 -21.05
N ASN A 99 6.25 29.18 -22.25
CA ASN A 99 5.79 27.90 -22.81
C ASN A 99 6.96 26.95 -23.12
N ASN A 100 8.06 27.48 -23.67
CA ASN A 100 9.27 26.70 -23.93
C ASN A 100 9.91 26.20 -22.62
N TRP A 101 10.02 27.07 -21.62
CA TRP A 101 10.52 26.72 -20.30
C TRP A 101 9.72 25.60 -19.65
N LEU A 102 8.38 25.64 -19.71
CA LEU A 102 7.52 24.57 -19.21
C LEU A 102 7.75 23.23 -19.93
N LYS A 103 7.95 23.25 -21.26
CA LYS A 103 8.26 22.06 -22.06
C LYS A 103 9.64 21.48 -21.66
N ASN A 104 10.68 22.32 -21.63
CA ASN A 104 12.04 21.90 -21.27
C ASN A 104 12.15 21.41 -19.83
N ARG A 105 11.44 22.06 -18.90
CA ARG A 105 11.40 21.65 -17.50
C ARG A 105 10.79 20.26 -17.32
N LYS A 106 9.72 19.93 -18.03
CA LYS A 106 9.14 18.57 -18.00
C LYS A 106 10.15 17.53 -18.47
N LEU A 107 10.91 17.84 -19.54
CA LEU A 107 11.96 16.96 -20.06
C LEU A 107 13.12 16.82 -19.05
N TYR A 108 13.58 17.92 -18.48
CA TYR A 108 14.63 17.94 -17.46
C TYR A 108 14.25 17.12 -16.23
N GLU A 109 13.03 17.29 -15.70
CA GLU A 109 12.52 16.53 -14.56
C GLU A 109 12.44 15.02 -14.87
N LYS A 110 12.02 14.64 -16.08
CA LYS A 110 12.01 13.25 -16.55
C LYS A 110 13.41 12.66 -16.59
N ASN A 111 14.39 13.37 -17.17
CA ASN A 111 15.77 12.91 -17.28
C ASN A 111 16.45 12.83 -15.91
N LYS A 112 16.25 13.82 -15.04
CA LYS A 112 16.77 13.83 -13.67
C LYS A 112 16.22 12.66 -12.85
N ARG A 113 14.93 12.34 -13.01
CA ARG A 113 14.31 11.16 -12.40
C ARG A 113 14.92 9.86 -12.93
N TYR A 114 15.12 9.76 -14.25
CA TYR A 114 15.73 8.59 -14.88
C TYR A 114 17.15 8.34 -14.36
N GLU A 115 18.00 9.37 -14.32
CA GLU A 115 19.37 9.26 -13.81
C GLU A 115 19.41 8.87 -12.32
N ARG A 116 18.47 9.39 -11.52
CA ARG A 116 18.34 8.97 -10.11
C ARG A 116 17.99 7.49 -10.01
N LEU A 117 16.99 7.02 -10.76
CA LEU A 117 16.59 5.61 -10.77
C LEU A 117 17.72 4.70 -11.26
N LYS A 118 18.48 5.14 -12.26
CA LYS A 118 19.65 4.41 -12.78
C LYS A 118 20.73 4.28 -11.71
N LYS A 119 21.04 5.35 -10.97
CA LYS A 119 21.97 5.30 -9.82
C LYS A 119 21.48 4.38 -8.71
N GLU A 120 20.22 4.50 -8.31
CA GLU A 120 19.60 3.63 -7.30
C GLU A 120 19.67 2.16 -7.72
N SER A 121 19.33 1.85 -8.97
CA SER A 121 19.43 0.50 -9.54
C SER A 121 20.87 -0.03 -9.52
N LEU A 122 21.85 0.81 -9.87
CA LEU A 122 23.27 0.44 -9.86
C LEU A 122 23.75 0.16 -8.43
N GLU A 123 23.36 0.97 -7.46
CA GLU A 123 23.69 0.74 -6.05
C GLU A 123 23.08 -0.55 -5.51
N ILE A 124 21.81 -0.83 -5.86
CA ILE A 124 21.15 -2.10 -5.52
C ILE A 124 21.92 -3.28 -6.12
N SER A 125 22.30 -3.18 -7.39
CA SER A 125 23.08 -4.22 -8.08
C SER A 125 24.44 -4.46 -7.41
N LYS A 126 25.15 -3.40 -7.03
CA LYS A 126 26.45 -3.51 -6.32
C LYS A 126 26.30 -4.18 -4.96
N LYS A 127 25.28 -3.80 -4.18
CA LYS A 127 24.98 -4.43 -2.88
C LYS A 127 24.63 -5.90 -3.05
N GLN A 128 23.84 -6.22 -4.07
CA GLN A 128 23.45 -7.59 -4.38
C GLN A 128 24.65 -8.44 -4.79
N PHE A 129 25.54 -7.91 -5.64
CA PHE A 129 26.79 -8.57 -6.03
C PHE A 129 27.67 -8.85 -4.81
N LEU A 130 27.92 -7.86 -3.96
CA LEU A 130 28.71 -8.06 -2.73
C LEU A 130 28.09 -9.12 -1.82
N TYR A 131 26.78 -9.09 -1.65
CA TYR A 131 26.06 -10.09 -0.86
C TYR A 131 26.24 -11.51 -1.42
N ASP A 132 26.10 -11.67 -2.74
CA ASP A 132 26.24 -12.97 -3.39
C ASP A 132 27.68 -13.49 -3.32
N THR A 133 28.68 -12.61 -3.46
CA THR A 133 30.10 -12.96 -3.28
C THR A 133 30.40 -13.41 -1.86
N ILE A 134 29.95 -12.66 -0.83
CA ILE A 134 30.13 -13.06 0.58
C ILE A 134 29.44 -14.39 0.85
N ARG A 135 28.21 -14.57 0.35
CA ARG A 135 27.45 -15.82 0.51
C ARG A 135 28.18 -17.01 -0.12
N TYR A 136 28.73 -16.83 -1.32
CA TYR A 136 29.50 -17.86 -2.01
C TYR A 136 30.71 -18.31 -1.17
N TYR A 137 31.55 -17.37 -0.72
CA TYR A 137 32.71 -17.70 0.10
C TYR A 137 32.33 -18.36 1.43
N LEU A 138 31.27 -17.88 2.10
CA LEU A 138 30.79 -18.50 3.34
C LEU A 138 30.31 -19.94 3.11
N LEU A 139 29.61 -20.21 2.00
CA LEU A 139 29.15 -21.56 1.67
C LEU A 139 30.32 -22.47 1.30
N GLU A 140 31.32 -21.96 0.57
CA GLU A 140 32.51 -22.73 0.21
C GLU A 140 33.30 -23.16 1.45
N GLU A 141 33.57 -22.23 2.37
CA GLU A 141 34.27 -22.53 3.62
C GLU A 141 33.44 -23.43 4.54
N ALA A 142 32.12 -23.22 4.60
CA ALA A 142 31.24 -24.05 5.40
C ALA A 142 31.15 -25.49 4.88
N ASN A 143 31.15 -25.69 3.57
CA ASN A 143 31.18 -27.02 2.96
C ASN A 143 32.45 -27.80 3.36
N LYS A 144 33.61 -27.13 3.38
CA LYS A 144 34.86 -27.71 3.87
C LYS A 144 34.82 -28.08 5.36
N ALA A 145 34.10 -27.32 6.18
CA ALA A 145 34.02 -27.52 7.62
C ALA A 145 33.07 -28.64 8.04
N GLY A 146 31.97 -28.86 7.31
CA GLY A 146 31.02 -29.94 7.56
C GLY A 146 29.56 -29.57 7.28
N PRO A 147 28.67 -30.57 7.23
CA PRO A 147 27.27 -30.38 6.85
C PRO A 147 26.49 -29.48 7.83
N GLU A 148 26.86 -29.46 9.11
CA GLU A 148 26.24 -28.57 10.09
C GLU A 148 26.55 -27.09 9.85
N TYR A 149 27.76 -26.79 9.37
CA TYR A 149 28.17 -25.44 9.02
C TYR A 149 27.50 -25.01 7.72
N GLU A 150 27.47 -25.90 6.73
CA GLU A 150 26.81 -25.66 5.44
C GLU A 150 25.34 -25.28 5.65
N LYS A 151 24.60 -26.07 6.44
CA LYS A 151 23.19 -25.79 6.74
C LYS A 151 22.99 -24.55 7.59
N ALA A 152 23.90 -24.23 8.51
CA ALA A 152 23.85 -22.97 9.26
C ALA A 152 23.98 -21.75 8.33
N VAL A 153 24.92 -21.79 7.38
CA VAL A 153 25.11 -20.72 6.39
C VAL A 153 23.93 -20.63 5.44
N GLU A 154 23.42 -21.76 4.95
CA GLU A 154 22.23 -21.81 4.09
C GLU A 154 21.01 -21.15 4.77
N TYR A 155 20.76 -21.49 6.03
CA TYR A 155 19.67 -20.91 6.82
C TYR A 155 19.80 -19.38 6.95
N ARG A 156 20.99 -18.91 7.32
CA ARG A 156 21.22 -17.49 7.65
C ARG A 156 21.35 -16.60 6.42
N THR A 157 21.79 -17.16 5.29
CA THR A 157 21.86 -16.47 3.99
C THR A 157 20.54 -16.56 3.21
N ASN A 158 19.48 -17.16 3.76
CA ASN A 158 18.17 -17.15 3.14
C ASN A 158 17.50 -15.77 3.31
N LYS A 159 17.37 -15.01 2.21
CA LYS A 159 16.83 -13.63 2.16
C LYS A 159 15.47 -13.45 2.86
N ARG A 160 14.63 -14.49 2.92
CA ARG A 160 13.32 -14.43 3.60
C ARG A 160 13.43 -14.33 5.13
N ARG A 161 14.60 -14.63 5.71
CA ARG A 161 14.77 -14.84 7.16
C ARG A 161 15.71 -13.86 7.84
N ILE A 162 16.36 -12.99 7.08
CA ILE A 162 17.31 -11.96 7.58
C ILE A 162 16.64 -10.93 8.53
N LYS A 163 15.30 -10.82 8.54
CA LYS A 163 14.57 -9.76 9.26
C LYS A 163 13.92 -10.13 10.62
N LYS A 164 13.97 -11.38 11.09
CA LYS A 164 13.33 -11.76 12.38
C LYS A 164 14.21 -12.66 13.23
N GLY A 165 14.55 -12.21 14.44
CA GLY A 165 15.09 -13.05 15.52
C GLY A 165 16.26 -13.93 15.09
N MET A 166 17.32 -13.32 14.56
CA MET A 166 18.46 -14.05 14.02
C MET A 166 19.13 -14.85 15.14
N HIS A 167 19.00 -16.18 15.10
CA HIS A 167 19.69 -17.06 16.04
C HIS A 167 21.21 -16.93 15.85
N SER A 168 21.97 -17.06 16.94
CA SER A 168 23.43 -17.01 16.87
C SER A 168 23.98 -18.15 16.00
N TRP A 169 25.20 -17.98 15.48
CA TRP A 169 25.86 -19.03 14.71
C TRP A 169 25.99 -20.31 15.53
N ASP A 170 26.36 -20.18 16.81
CA ASP A 170 26.56 -21.31 17.72
C ASP A 170 25.30 -22.15 17.89
N ILE A 171 24.15 -21.49 18.06
CA ILE A 171 22.87 -22.20 18.22
C ILE A 171 22.51 -22.94 16.93
N LEU A 172 22.69 -22.32 15.76
CA LEU A 172 22.40 -22.97 14.47
C LEU A 172 23.30 -24.17 14.23
N ILE A 173 24.61 -24.00 14.43
CA ILE A 173 25.60 -25.08 14.27
C ILE A 173 25.29 -26.21 15.24
N LYS A 174 24.94 -25.90 16.49
CA LYS A 174 24.57 -26.90 17.51
C LYS A 174 23.33 -27.70 17.11
N VAL A 175 22.26 -27.02 16.67
CA VAL A 175 21.03 -27.67 16.21
C VAL A 175 21.31 -28.61 15.04
N PHE A 176 22.04 -28.16 14.02
CA PHE A 176 22.37 -29.00 12.87
C PHE A 176 23.33 -30.14 13.22
N ARG A 177 24.32 -29.89 14.09
CA ARG A 177 25.22 -30.95 14.59
C ARG A 177 24.44 -32.05 15.31
N ASN A 178 23.54 -31.67 16.22
CA ASN A 178 22.69 -32.62 16.94
C ASN A 178 21.77 -33.40 15.97
N TYR A 179 21.26 -32.72 14.96
CA TYR A 179 20.46 -33.34 13.90
C TYR A 179 21.27 -34.38 13.09
N TYR A 180 22.44 -34.02 12.58
CA TYR A 180 23.28 -34.94 11.80
C TYR A 180 23.84 -36.10 12.64
N ASN A 181 24.18 -35.86 13.91
CA ASN A 181 24.57 -36.92 14.85
C ASN A 181 23.43 -37.91 15.09
N ALA A 182 22.21 -37.43 15.30
CA ALA A 182 21.03 -38.27 15.45
C ALA A 182 20.75 -39.09 14.18
N LEU A 183 20.91 -38.47 13.01
CA LEU A 183 20.74 -39.10 11.71
C LEU A 183 21.76 -40.24 11.50
N GLY A 184 23.04 -39.99 11.80
CA GLY A 184 24.11 -40.99 11.70
C GLY A 184 23.91 -42.17 12.66
N LYS A 185 23.40 -41.91 13.87
CA LYS A 185 23.08 -42.94 14.87
C LYS A 185 21.74 -43.65 14.61
N LYS A 186 20.97 -43.21 13.60
CA LYS A 186 19.60 -43.68 13.30
C LYS A 186 18.63 -43.57 14.49
N VAL A 187 18.82 -42.56 15.34
CA VAL A 187 17.96 -42.28 16.50
C VAL A 187 17.05 -41.10 16.19
N LYS A 188 15.79 -41.16 16.62
CA LYS A 188 14.86 -40.02 16.53
C LYS A 188 15.01 -39.14 17.76
N VAL A 189 15.23 -37.86 17.54
CA VAL A 189 15.43 -36.86 18.60
C VAL A 189 14.32 -35.82 18.53
N SER A 190 13.82 -35.36 19.68
CA SER A 190 12.77 -34.34 19.73
C SER A 190 13.31 -32.97 19.30
N LEU A 191 12.43 -32.06 18.89
CA LEU A 191 12.82 -30.69 18.54
C LEU A 191 13.42 -29.93 19.73
N GLU A 192 13.01 -30.26 20.95
CA GLU A 192 13.53 -29.66 22.18
C GLU A 192 14.95 -30.12 22.47
N ASP A 193 15.21 -31.42 22.31
CA ASP A 193 16.53 -32.03 22.49
C ASP A 193 17.53 -31.57 21.43
N LEU A 194 17.08 -31.34 20.19
CA LEU A 194 17.95 -30.80 19.13
C LEU A 194 18.56 -29.45 19.51
N ALA A 195 17.83 -28.61 20.24
CA ALA A 195 18.31 -27.32 20.72
C ALA A 195 18.76 -27.36 22.19
N GLU A 196 18.67 -28.51 22.87
CA GLU A 196 18.94 -28.67 24.30
C GLU A 196 18.23 -27.59 25.16
N GLY A 197 16.95 -27.34 24.85
CA GLY A 197 16.13 -26.34 25.55
C GLY A 197 16.48 -24.87 25.26
N GLN A 198 17.50 -24.58 24.45
CA GLN A 198 17.90 -23.20 24.13
C GLN A 198 16.93 -22.49 23.18
N LEU A 199 16.11 -23.25 22.46
CA LEU A 199 15.11 -22.72 21.54
C LEU A 199 13.76 -23.39 21.76
N HIS A 200 12.70 -22.60 21.61
CA HIS A 200 11.35 -23.14 21.56
C HIS A 200 11.21 -24.11 20.36
N PRO A 201 10.54 -25.26 20.50
CA PRO A 201 10.43 -26.28 19.45
C PRO A 201 9.92 -25.76 18.09
N SER A 202 9.04 -24.76 18.10
CA SER A 202 8.57 -24.12 16.85
C SER A 202 9.71 -23.45 16.07
N SER A 203 10.64 -22.80 16.77
CA SER A 203 11.80 -22.15 16.16
C SER A 203 12.74 -23.19 15.55
N VAL A 204 12.95 -24.31 16.23
CA VAL A 204 13.75 -25.44 15.70
C VAL A 204 13.08 -26.04 14.45
N SER A 205 11.76 -26.23 14.47
CA SER A 205 11.04 -26.67 13.27
C SER A 205 11.18 -25.69 12.11
N ASP A 206 11.09 -24.39 12.39
CA ASP A 206 11.30 -23.37 11.38
C ASP A 206 12.75 -23.42 10.85
N ILE A 207 13.76 -23.59 11.72
CA ILE A 207 15.18 -23.79 11.34
C ILE A 207 15.34 -24.90 10.32
N LEU A 208 14.89 -26.11 10.66
CA LEU A 208 15.00 -27.29 9.79
C LEU A 208 14.30 -27.08 8.45
N LYS A 209 13.03 -26.61 8.48
CA LYS A 209 12.27 -26.32 7.25
C LYS A 209 12.90 -25.22 6.39
N GLY A 210 13.71 -24.35 6.99
CA GLY A 210 14.42 -23.28 6.29
C GLY A 210 15.47 -23.75 5.32
N VAL A 211 15.96 -24.97 5.52
CA VAL A 211 17.02 -25.61 4.73
C VAL A 211 16.57 -26.94 4.11
N GLY A 212 15.25 -27.14 4.04
CA GLY A 212 14.64 -28.34 3.44
C GLY A 212 14.75 -29.61 4.28
N LEU A 213 15.00 -29.50 5.58
CA LEU A 213 15.04 -30.65 6.50
C LEU A 213 13.71 -30.81 7.23
N ASP A 214 13.29 -32.07 7.39
CA ASP A 214 12.10 -32.42 8.14
C ASP A 214 12.42 -32.70 9.62
N PRO A 215 11.50 -32.35 10.55
CA PRO A 215 11.59 -32.81 11.93
C PRO A 215 11.63 -34.34 12.00
N MET A 216 12.52 -34.89 12.81
CA MET A 216 12.57 -36.35 13.05
C MET A 216 11.32 -36.88 13.80
N TYR A 217 10.61 -35.98 14.48
CA TYR A 217 9.41 -36.27 15.26
C TYR A 217 8.36 -35.15 15.11
N GLY A 218 7.08 -35.53 14.94
CA GLY A 218 5.95 -34.60 15.14
C GLY A 218 5.64 -33.61 14.01
N SER A 219 5.74 -34.00 12.74
CA SER A 219 5.16 -33.20 11.65
C SER A 219 3.64 -33.19 11.73
N ARG A 220 3.05 -32.10 12.24
CA ARG A 220 1.60 -31.88 12.17
C ARG A 220 1.24 -31.41 10.76
N GLU A 221 0.34 -32.13 10.10
CA GLU A 221 -0.29 -31.64 8.88
C GLU A 221 -1.10 -30.37 9.17
N ARG A 222 -0.84 -29.32 8.40
CA ARG A 222 -1.65 -28.10 8.48
C ARG A 222 -3.00 -28.37 7.83
N LYS A 223 -4.09 -28.24 8.60
CA LYS A 223 -5.44 -28.13 8.03
C LYS A 223 -5.57 -26.78 7.33
N VAL A 224 -5.42 -26.78 6.00
CA VAL A 224 -5.55 -25.59 5.18
C VAL A 224 -7.04 -25.26 5.00
N THR A 225 -7.42 -24.00 5.26
CA THR A 225 -8.78 -23.52 4.95
C THR A 225 -9.07 -23.70 3.45
N PRO A 226 -10.16 -24.37 3.05
CA PRO A 226 -10.51 -24.55 1.65
C PRO A 226 -10.62 -23.23 0.87
N GLN A 227 -10.32 -23.26 -0.43
CA GLN A 227 -10.23 -22.05 -1.27
C GLN A 227 -11.54 -21.24 -1.31
N TYR A 228 -12.69 -21.90 -1.48
CA TYR A 228 -14.00 -21.22 -1.51
C TYR A 228 -14.29 -20.43 -0.22
N LYS A 229 -13.82 -20.91 0.94
CA LYS A 229 -13.97 -20.19 2.21
C LYS A 229 -13.05 -18.98 2.29
N LYS A 230 -11.85 -19.04 1.69
CA LYS A 230 -10.96 -17.87 1.59
C LYS A 230 -11.56 -16.77 0.71
N GLU A 231 -12.13 -17.14 -0.42
CA GLU A 231 -12.83 -16.20 -1.31
C GLU A 231 -14.04 -15.56 -0.61
N ALA A 232 -14.77 -16.33 0.20
CA ALA A 232 -15.84 -15.80 1.02
C ALA A 232 -15.32 -14.80 2.08
N LEU A 233 -14.18 -15.08 2.71
CA LEU A 233 -13.54 -14.15 3.65
C LEU A 233 -13.04 -12.87 2.98
N GLU A 234 -12.54 -12.95 1.76
CA GLU A 234 -12.14 -11.79 0.96
C GLU A 234 -13.33 -10.87 0.68
N ARG A 235 -14.45 -11.44 0.22
CA ARG A 235 -15.71 -10.71 0.03
C ARG A 235 -16.21 -10.10 1.34
N ALA A 236 -16.01 -10.80 2.45
CA ALA A 236 -16.43 -10.35 3.78
C ALA A 236 -15.62 -9.17 4.34
N LEU A 237 -14.46 -8.81 3.78
CA LEU A 237 -13.65 -7.70 4.30
C LEU A 237 -14.41 -6.36 4.36
N ASN A 238 -15.35 -6.17 3.44
CA ASN A 238 -16.07 -4.91 3.28
C ASN A 238 -17.45 -4.89 3.93
N ILE A 239 -17.96 -6.01 4.45
CA ILE A 239 -19.30 -6.05 5.08
C ILE A 239 -19.26 -5.62 6.55
N SER A 240 -20.39 -5.10 7.02
CA SER A 240 -20.57 -4.58 8.38
C SER A 240 -21.14 -5.65 9.31
N ILE A 241 -20.45 -6.79 9.41
CA ILE A 241 -20.79 -7.93 10.29
C ILE A 241 -19.56 -8.35 11.12
N SER A 242 -19.78 -8.93 12.30
CA SER A 242 -18.73 -9.38 13.22
C SER A 242 -17.98 -10.62 12.71
N THR A 243 -16.77 -10.88 13.23
CA THR A 243 -16.01 -12.09 12.87
C THR A 243 -16.71 -13.36 13.34
N GLU A 244 -17.39 -13.29 14.49
CA GLU A 244 -18.17 -14.38 15.08
C GLU A 244 -19.34 -14.78 14.17
N ASP A 245 -20.10 -13.80 13.67
CA ASP A 245 -21.21 -14.04 12.74
C ASP A 245 -20.71 -14.60 11.40
N ILE A 246 -19.60 -14.08 10.87
CA ILE A 246 -18.99 -14.61 9.64
C ILE A 246 -18.53 -16.06 9.85
N ALA A 247 -17.94 -16.36 11.00
CA ALA A 247 -17.49 -17.70 11.37
C ALA A 247 -18.66 -18.68 11.46
N TYR A 248 -19.77 -18.25 12.05
CA TYR A 248 -21.03 -19.00 12.11
C TYR A 248 -21.54 -19.32 10.71
N PHE A 249 -21.77 -18.30 9.87
CA PHE A 249 -22.33 -18.52 8.53
C PHE A 249 -21.43 -19.37 7.65
N LEU A 250 -20.10 -19.23 7.72
CA LEU A 250 -19.15 -20.03 6.93
C LEU A 250 -18.80 -21.39 7.52
N GLY A 251 -19.27 -21.72 8.72
CA GLY A 251 -18.92 -22.95 9.44
C GLY A 251 -17.41 -23.11 9.63
N ILE A 252 -16.73 -22.06 10.12
CA ILE A 252 -15.30 -22.08 10.44
C ILE A 252 -15.05 -21.52 11.84
N LYS A 253 -13.86 -21.78 12.40
CA LYS A 253 -13.51 -21.27 13.73
C LYS A 253 -13.28 -19.75 13.69
N ASP A 254 -13.82 -19.01 14.65
CA ASP A 254 -13.71 -17.54 14.73
C ASP A 254 -12.26 -17.04 14.66
N HIS A 255 -11.31 -17.70 15.33
CA HIS A 255 -9.90 -17.31 15.27
C HIS A 255 -9.31 -17.35 13.84
N VAL A 256 -9.83 -18.20 12.95
CA VAL A 256 -9.39 -18.25 11.54
C VAL A 256 -9.84 -16.98 10.82
N VAL A 257 -11.09 -16.53 11.05
CA VAL A 257 -11.64 -15.28 10.52
C VAL A 257 -10.88 -14.09 11.08
N ALA A 258 -10.71 -14.03 12.40
CA ALA A 258 -10.01 -12.94 13.08
C ALA A 258 -8.55 -12.81 12.59
N CYS A 259 -7.82 -13.91 12.45
CA CYS A 259 -6.48 -13.90 11.86
C CYS A 259 -6.49 -13.40 10.41
N TYR A 260 -7.40 -13.90 9.57
CA TYR A 260 -7.50 -13.46 8.18
C TYR A 260 -7.73 -11.95 8.09
N PHE A 261 -8.68 -11.42 8.86
CA PHE A 261 -9.03 -9.99 8.87
C PHE A 261 -7.88 -9.13 9.42
N LYS A 262 -7.18 -9.59 10.46
CA LYS A 262 -6.01 -8.89 11.00
C LYS A 262 -4.93 -8.69 9.94
N HIS A 263 -4.73 -9.69 9.07
CA HIS A 263 -3.73 -9.64 8.01
C HIS A 263 -4.15 -8.84 6.77
N HIS A 264 -5.46 -8.76 6.46
CA HIS A 264 -5.95 -8.18 5.20
C HIS A 264 -6.72 -6.86 5.36
N ASN A 265 -7.10 -6.47 6.59
CA ASN A 265 -7.90 -5.27 6.86
C ASN A 265 -7.16 -4.23 7.73
N ASN A 266 -5.82 -4.14 7.60
CA ASN A 266 -4.98 -3.23 8.40
C ASN A 266 -5.25 -3.30 9.92
N GLY A 267 -5.56 -4.49 10.45
CA GLY A 267 -5.82 -4.68 11.89
C GLY A 267 -7.20 -4.23 12.39
N ARG A 268 -8.13 -3.80 11.52
CA ARG A 268 -9.50 -3.42 11.94
C ARG A 268 -10.39 -4.67 12.09
N THR A 269 -10.58 -5.13 13.33
CA THR A 269 -11.70 -6.02 13.67
C THR A 269 -12.97 -5.18 13.83
N ARG A 270 -13.97 -5.37 12.96
CA ARG A 270 -15.26 -4.70 13.07
C ARG A 270 -16.09 -5.40 14.16
N ASN A 271 -15.93 -4.96 15.41
CA ASN A 271 -16.85 -5.32 16.48
C ASN A 271 -18.14 -4.51 16.34
N ILE A 272 -19.01 -4.89 15.40
CA ILE A 272 -20.35 -4.31 15.31
C ILE A 272 -21.24 -5.11 16.27
N SER A 273 -21.19 -4.74 17.54
CA SER A 273 -22.19 -5.17 18.50
C SER A 273 -22.65 -3.95 19.30
N LYS A 274 -23.89 -3.48 19.06
CA LYS A 274 -24.56 -2.64 20.06
C LYS A 274 -24.93 -3.55 21.22
N LEU A 275 -24.28 -3.35 22.37
CA LEU A 275 -24.70 -3.94 23.64
C LEU A 275 -26.08 -3.39 24.01
N VAL A 276 -27.06 -4.27 24.15
CA VAL A 276 -28.30 -3.97 24.88
C VAL A 276 -28.34 -4.95 26.06
N SER A 277 -28.13 -4.44 27.27
CA SER A 277 -28.23 -5.17 28.55
C SER A 277 -27.47 -6.50 28.66
N GLY A 278 -26.14 -6.48 28.54
CA GLY A 278 -25.28 -7.53 29.12
C GLY A 278 -25.09 -8.84 28.34
N LYS A 279 -25.98 -9.20 27.40
CA LYS A 279 -25.73 -10.26 26.39
C LYS A 279 -25.80 -9.64 24.98
N ARG A 280 -24.80 -9.88 24.12
CA ARG A 280 -24.73 -9.33 22.75
C ARG A 280 -25.75 -10.04 21.85
N ILE A 281 -26.67 -9.28 21.22
CA ILE A 281 -27.50 -9.84 20.14
C ILE A 281 -26.66 -9.85 18.87
N THR A 282 -26.20 -11.03 18.47
CA THR A 282 -25.45 -11.26 17.23
C THR A 282 -26.41 -11.55 16.07
N TYR A 283 -25.94 -11.41 14.84
CA TYR A 283 -26.73 -11.76 13.67
C TYR A 283 -26.91 -13.27 13.54
N SER A 284 -25.96 -14.07 14.02
CA SER A 284 -26.07 -15.53 14.14
C SER A 284 -27.22 -15.94 15.04
N LEU A 285 -27.37 -15.31 16.21
CA LEU A 285 -28.46 -15.61 17.14
C LEU A 285 -29.82 -15.22 16.55
N ALA A 286 -29.90 -14.04 15.91
CA ALA A 286 -31.13 -13.61 15.25
C ALA A 286 -31.50 -14.54 14.08
N SER A 287 -30.51 -15.00 13.30
CA SER A 287 -30.67 -15.97 12.22
C SER A 287 -31.32 -17.27 12.71
N GLN A 288 -30.82 -17.82 13.82
CA GLN A 288 -31.37 -19.02 14.46
C GLN A 288 -32.80 -18.79 14.96
N ILE A 289 -33.08 -17.67 15.63
CA ILE A 289 -34.44 -17.36 16.10
C ILE A 289 -35.44 -17.33 14.93
N TYR A 290 -35.09 -16.68 13.81
CA TYR A 290 -35.96 -16.63 12.63
C TYR A 290 -36.13 -17.99 11.97
N GLU A 291 -35.08 -18.81 11.95
CA GLU A 291 -35.17 -20.18 11.43
C GLU A 291 -36.19 -20.99 12.22
N PHE A 292 -36.11 -21.01 13.55
CA PHE A 292 -37.06 -21.74 14.39
C PHE A 292 -38.49 -21.16 14.29
N GLU A 293 -38.65 -19.84 14.21
CA GLU A 293 -39.97 -19.20 14.04
C GLU A 293 -40.60 -19.60 12.69
N ASP A 294 -39.82 -19.61 11.61
CA ASP A 294 -40.29 -20.00 10.28
C ASP A 294 -40.64 -21.50 10.18
N TYR A 295 -40.09 -22.34 11.06
CA TYR A 295 -40.48 -23.74 11.22
C TYR A 295 -41.68 -23.95 12.16
N GLY A 296 -42.20 -22.88 12.77
CA GLY A 296 -43.40 -22.92 13.60
C GLY A 296 -43.17 -23.36 15.05
N PHE A 297 -41.94 -23.29 15.56
CA PHE A 297 -41.67 -23.60 16.96
C PHE A 297 -42.24 -22.55 17.91
N GLU A 298 -42.70 -23.00 19.09
CA GLU A 298 -43.23 -22.10 20.11
C GLU A 298 -42.15 -21.24 20.76
N ARG A 299 -42.49 -20.00 21.11
CA ARG A 299 -41.57 -19.01 21.69
C ARG A 299 -40.80 -19.53 22.91
N ASN A 300 -41.47 -20.26 23.81
CA ASN A 300 -40.83 -20.79 25.02
C ASN A 300 -39.74 -21.81 24.68
N TYR A 301 -40.02 -22.69 23.71
CA TYR A 301 -39.06 -23.67 23.22
C TYR A 301 -37.85 -23.02 22.55
N ILE A 302 -38.05 -21.97 21.74
CA ILE A 302 -36.96 -21.25 21.08
C ILE A 302 -36.06 -20.56 22.11
N ALA A 303 -36.67 -19.88 23.10
CA ALA A 303 -35.95 -19.16 24.14
C ALA A 303 -35.09 -20.11 25.00
N GLU A 304 -35.63 -21.28 25.36
CA GLU A 304 -34.91 -22.32 26.10
C GLU A 304 -33.78 -22.95 25.26
N SER A 305 -34.08 -23.37 24.03
CA SER A 305 -33.13 -24.05 23.14
C SER A 305 -31.92 -23.20 22.79
N LEU A 306 -32.08 -21.87 22.73
CA LEU A 306 -31.02 -20.92 22.38
C LEU A 306 -30.43 -20.17 23.60
N ASP A 307 -30.87 -20.49 24.83
CA ASP A 307 -30.51 -19.76 26.07
C ASP A 307 -30.69 -18.22 25.94
N VAL A 308 -31.82 -17.81 25.37
CA VAL A 308 -32.15 -16.41 25.10
C VAL A 308 -33.21 -15.90 26.06
N GLY A 309 -32.83 -14.93 26.90
CA GLY A 309 -33.78 -14.25 27.78
C GLY A 309 -34.88 -13.50 27.01
N GLU A 310 -36.06 -13.40 27.63
CA GLU A 310 -37.28 -12.88 27.00
C GLU A 310 -37.11 -11.51 26.32
N LYS A 311 -36.36 -10.61 26.98
CA LYS A 311 -36.06 -9.27 26.49
C LYS A 311 -35.29 -9.27 25.17
N ASN A 312 -34.32 -10.18 25.02
CA ASN A 312 -33.50 -10.27 23.81
C ASN A 312 -34.30 -10.87 22.66
N TYR A 313 -35.07 -11.93 22.94
CA TYR A 313 -36.00 -12.51 21.97
C TYR A 313 -36.98 -11.45 21.44
N GLY A 314 -37.66 -10.72 22.33
CA GLY A 314 -38.60 -9.66 21.94
C GLY A 314 -37.94 -8.55 21.12
N THR A 315 -36.69 -8.20 21.43
CA THR A 315 -35.91 -7.19 20.68
C THR A 315 -35.58 -7.67 19.27
N VAL A 316 -35.22 -8.95 19.09
CA VAL A 316 -34.93 -9.55 17.78
C VAL A 316 -36.20 -9.55 16.92
N ILE A 317 -37.31 -10.09 17.43
CA ILE A 317 -38.59 -10.18 16.71
C ILE A 317 -39.12 -8.78 16.33
N LYS A 318 -39.11 -7.82 17.26
CA LYS A 318 -39.58 -6.45 16.99
C LYS A 318 -38.83 -5.78 15.85
N ASN A 319 -37.54 -6.11 15.66
CA ASN A 319 -36.69 -5.53 14.63
C ASN A 319 -36.46 -6.46 13.43
N ARG A 320 -37.27 -7.52 13.28
CA ARG A 320 -37.07 -8.60 12.29
C ARG A 320 -36.79 -8.07 10.89
N ARG A 321 -37.67 -7.22 10.34
CA ARG A 321 -37.52 -6.64 8.99
C ARG A 321 -36.15 -5.97 8.77
N SER A 322 -35.64 -5.23 9.75
CA SER A 322 -34.35 -4.54 9.62
C SER A 322 -33.17 -5.47 9.76
N ILE A 323 -33.25 -6.45 10.64
CA ILE A 323 -32.16 -7.39 10.93
C ILE A 323 -32.05 -8.42 9.80
N GLU A 324 -33.17 -8.98 9.36
CA GLU A 324 -33.28 -9.93 8.26
C GLU A 324 -32.66 -9.39 6.97
N ALA A 325 -32.98 -8.16 6.59
CA ALA A 325 -32.39 -7.51 5.42
C ALA A 325 -30.84 -7.44 5.50
N LYS A 326 -30.29 -7.18 6.69
CA LYS A 326 -28.84 -7.13 6.90
C LYS A 326 -28.20 -8.52 6.82
N ILE A 327 -28.85 -9.53 7.39
CA ILE A 327 -28.36 -10.91 7.33
C ILE A 327 -28.38 -11.43 5.89
N ILE A 328 -29.49 -11.25 5.17
CA ILE A 328 -29.61 -11.65 3.77
C ILE A 328 -28.54 -10.98 2.90
N ASN A 329 -28.33 -9.67 3.08
CA ASN A 329 -27.31 -8.95 2.34
C ASN A 329 -25.90 -9.50 2.61
N ALA A 330 -25.60 -9.85 3.86
CA ALA A 330 -24.31 -10.46 4.17
C ALA A 330 -24.18 -11.89 3.65
N LEU A 331 -25.22 -12.70 3.74
CA LEU A 331 -25.25 -14.04 3.16
C LEU A 331 -25.01 -14.00 1.65
N LYS A 332 -25.62 -13.07 0.93
CA LYS A 332 -25.39 -12.84 -0.52
C LYS A 332 -23.96 -12.41 -0.85
N VAL A 333 -23.24 -11.83 0.10
CA VAL A 333 -21.81 -11.49 -0.07
C VAL A 333 -20.94 -12.70 0.25
N LEU A 334 -21.24 -13.44 1.32
CA LEU A 334 -20.50 -14.64 1.72
C LEU A 334 -20.66 -15.78 0.71
N TYR A 335 -21.89 -15.99 0.25
CA TYR A 335 -22.29 -16.91 -0.80
C TYR A 335 -22.86 -16.06 -1.93
N PRO A 336 -22.15 -15.87 -3.06
CA PRO A 336 -22.56 -15.00 -4.17
C PRO A 336 -23.74 -15.59 -4.97
N ASP A 337 -24.75 -16.07 -4.25
CA ASP A 337 -25.99 -16.60 -4.74
C ASP A 337 -27.11 -15.58 -4.49
N ARG A 338 -27.67 -15.07 -5.58
CA ARG A 338 -28.74 -14.07 -5.53
C ARG A 338 -30.07 -14.67 -5.09
N SER A 339 -30.21 -16.00 -5.08
CA SER A 339 -31.42 -16.72 -4.71
C SER A 339 -31.70 -16.76 -3.20
N ILE A 340 -30.73 -16.33 -2.38
CA ILE A 340 -30.90 -16.28 -0.92
C ILE A 340 -31.98 -15.27 -0.55
N THR A 341 -33.13 -15.75 -0.10
CA THR A 341 -34.28 -14.96 0.35
C THR A 341 -34.53 -15.04 1.85
N LYS A 342 -33.89 -15.98 2.54
CA LYS A 342 -34.08 -16.24 3.98
C LYS A 342 -32.86 -15.78 4.79
N PRO A 343 -33.02 -15.34 6.05
CA PRO A 343 -31.94 -14.85 6.90
C PRO A 343 -31.13 -15.96 7.58
N TYR A 344 -31.08 -17.17 7.01
CA TYR A 344 -30.34 -18.31 7.55
C TYR A 344 -29.86 -19.19 6.39
N THR A 345 -28.73 -19.85 6.57
CA THR A 345 -28.28 -20.92 5.66
C THR A 345 -29.02 -22.19 6.07
N LYS A 346 -29.84 -22.76 5.17
CA LYS A 346 -30.53 -24.04 5.46
C LYS A 346 -29.53 -25.04 6.04
N ILE A 347 -29.77 -25.50 7.25
CA ILE A 347 -28.98 -26.57 7.87
C ILE A 347 -29.18 -27.81 7.00
N TYR A 348 -28.07 -28.39 6.51
CA TYR A 348 -28.02 -29.78 6.07
C TYR A 348 -27.59 -30.63 7.24
#